data_AF-A0A7S4UE18-F1
#
_entry.id   AF-A0A7S4UE18-F1
#
_cell.length_a   1.000
_cell.length_b   1.000
_cell.length_c   1.000
_cell.angle_alpha   90.00
_cell.angle_beta   90.00
_cell.angle_gamma   90.00
#
_symmetry.space_group_name_H-M   'P 1'
#
loop_
_entity.id
_entity.type
_entity.pdbx_description
1 polymer ?
#
loop_
_entity_poly.entity_id
_entity_poly.type
_entity_poly.pdbx_seq_one_letter_code
_entity_poly.pdbx_strand_id
1 'polypeptide(L)'
;NEVVRIFWQKGAIDFNSSYVSLNGTISLEWLPSTVTCVNFGEHERLEGTIDVSKLPKALVRLDDCRCCLQGEIALENLVEPIESVFLDGNFFIGSLNLEHLPKTLKKLDVDANRFSGCVNLTMLPESLNTLSIQWNGLSGELDLTMLPSQLDTLRIGYNEFHGELDFSELPKSLQTFWLEETDLQGTIFLDEEKFGFECG
;
A
#
# COMPACT_ATOMS: atom_id res chain seq x y z
N ASN A 1 -32.39 -10.35 -6.65
CA ASN A 1 -31.76 -9.09 -7.09
C ASN A 1 -31.71 -8.16 -5.90
N GLU A 2 -30.63 -8.19 -5.15
CA GLU A 2 -30.36 -7.16 -4.16
C GLU A 2 -30.03 -5.87 -4.91
N VAL A 3 -30.71 -4.78 -4.54
CA VAL A 3 -30.43 -3.45 -5.09
C VAL A 3 -29.46 -2.79 -4.12
N VAL A 4 -28.20 -2.71 -4.51
CA VAL A 4 -27.20 -1.94 -3.76
C VAL A 4 -27.44 -0.47 -4.03
N ARG A 5 -27.80 0.29 -2.99
CA ARG A 5 -27.92 1.73 -3.09
C ARG A 5 -26.55 2.34 -2.82
N ILE A 6 -25.94 2.85 -3.87
CA ILE A 6 -24.68 3.56 -3.80
C ILE A 6 -24.98 5.02 -3.46
N PHE A 7 -24.44 5.50 -2.34
CA PHE A 7 -24.58 6.89 -1.95
C PHE A 7 -23.40 7.68 -2.52
N TRP A 8 -23.69 8.71 -3.30
CA TRP A 8 -22.68 9.64 -3.80
C TRP A 8 -22.89 11.01 -3.16
N GLN A 9 -21.82 11.59 -2.62
CA GLN A 9 -21.78 12.98 -2.20
C GLN A 9 -20.43 13.59 -2.55
N LYS A 10 -20.45 14.78 -3.19
CA LYS A 10 -19.26 15.60 -3.46
C LYS A 10 -18.10 14.88 -4.19
N GLY A 11 -18.40 13.95 -5.09
CA GLY A 11 -17.39 13.20 -5.86
C GLY A 11 -16.79 11.99 -5.13
N ALA A 12 -17.24 11.69 -3.91
CA ALA A 12 -16.95 10.46 -3.21
C ALA A 12 -18.09 9.45 -3.38
N ILE A 13 -17.72 8.18 -3.49
CA ILE A 13 -18.64 7.04 -3.47
C ILE A 13 -18.33 6.20 -2.24
N ASP A 14 -19.36 5.98 -1.45
CA ASP A 14 -19.33 5.10 -0.28
C ASP A 14 -20.37 4.00 -0.47
N PHE A 15 -19.93 2.74 -0.40
CA PHE A 15 -20.78 1.56 -0.52
C PHE A 15 -21.42 1.15 0.82
N ASN A 16 -21.43 2.03 1.84
CA ASN A 16 -22.07 1.87 3.15
C ASN A 16 -23.54 1.40 3.09
N SER A 17 -23.69 0.09 2.94
CA SER A 17 -24.92 -0.65 3.11
C SER A 17 -24.55 -1.92 3.85
N SER A 18 -24.77 -1.91 5.16
CA SER A 18 -24.39 -2.95 6.15
C SER A 18 -24.97 -4.36 5.92
N TYR A 19 -25.55 -4.63 4.74
CA TYR A 19 -26.41 -5.77 4.49
C TYR A 19 -26.37 -6.33 3.06
N VAL A 20 -25.42 -5.92 2.20
CA VAL A 20 -25.34 -6.51 0.85
C VAL A 20 -24.07 -7.34 0.72
N SER A 21 -24.24 -8.64 0.49
CA SER A 21 -23.16 -9.51 0.04
C SER A 21 -22.89 -9.25 -1.44
N LEU A 22 -21.86 -8.47 -1.75
CA LEU A 22 -21.42 -8.22 -3.13
C LEU A 22 -20.54 -9.40 -3.61
N ASN A 23 -21.10 -10.32 -4.39
CA ASN A 23 -20.32 -11.41 -5.00
C ASN A 23 -19.97 -11.09 -6.46
N GLY A 24 -18.69 -11.20 -6.84
CA GLY A 24 -18.16 -11.03 -8.18
C GLY A 24 -17.08 -9.95 -8.31
N THR A 25 -16.38 -9.92 -9.44
CA THR A 25 -15.42 -8.85 -9.77
C THR A 25 -16.15 -7.51 -9.89
N ILE A 26 -15.69 -6.51 -9.15
CA ILE A 26 -16.20 -5.14 -9.29
C ILE A 26 -15.40 -4.43 -10.38
N SER A 27 -16.03 -4.26 -11.54
CA SER A 27 -15.55 -3.29 -12.52
C SER A 27 -15.96 -1.89 -12.04
N LEU A 28 -15.02 -0.96 -11.99
CA LEU A 28 -15.28 0.45 -11.62
C LEU A 28 -15.57 1.33 -12.85
N GLU A 29 -15.71 0.74 -14.05
CA GLU A 29 -15.95 1.46 -15.31
C GLU A 29 -17.29 2.20 -15.36
N TRP A 30 -18.26 1.77 -14.57
CA TRP A 30 -19.57 2.43 -14.48
C TRP A 30 -19.53 3.68 -13.59
N LEU A 31 -18.44 3.92 -12.85
CA LEU A 31 -18.31 5.12 -12.04
C LEU A 31 -18.18 6.37 -12.91
N PRO A 32 -18.83 7.49 -12.55
CA PRO A 32 -18.60 8.76 -13.22
C PRO A 32 -17.11 9.13 -13.22
N SER A 33 -16.61 9.65 -14.34
CA SER A 33 -15.20 10.07 -14.46
C SER A 33 -14.81 11.20 -13.50
N THR A 34 -15.80 11.84 -12.86
CA THR A 34 -15.63 12.89 -11.85
C THR A 34 -15.44 12.35 -10.43
N VAL A 35 -15.52 11.04 -10.22
CA VAL A 35 -15.29 10.42 -8.91
C VAL A 35 -13.83 10.59 -8.53
N THR A 36 -13.60 11.14 -7.35
CA THR A 36 -12.27 11.42 -6.79
C THR A 36 -11.93 10.50 -5.62
N CYS A 37 -12.93 9.85 -5.03
CA CYS A 37 -12.74 8.92 -3.93
C CYS A 37 -13.69 7.73 -4.07
N VAL A 38 -13.14 6.53 -3.97
CA VAL A 38 -13.90 5.29 -3.86
C VAL A 38 -13.58 4.68 -2.50
N ASN A 39 -14.61 4.36 -1.74
CA ASN A 39 -14.50 3.66 -0.48
C ASN A 39 -15.57 2.57 -0.43
N PHE A 40 -15.17 1.29 -0.39
CA PHE A 40 -16.13 0.21 -0.21
C PHE A 40 -16.51 -0.01 1.26
N GLY A 41 -15.72 0.45 2.21
CA GLY A 41 -15.95 0.27 3.64
C GLY A 41 -15.61 -1.16 4.09
N GLU A 42 -15.63 -1.38 5.41
CA GLU A 42 -15.37 -2.72 5.96
C GLU A 42 -16.56 -3.64 5.59
N HIS A 43 -16.31 -4.60 4.69
CA HIS A 43 -17.33 -5.47 4.13
C HIS A 43 -16.88 -6.92 4.21
N GLU A 44 -17.65 -7.74 4.93
CA GLU A 44 -17.29 -9.14 5.19
C GLU A 44 -17.43 -10.07 3.97
N ARG A 45 -17.86 -9.56 2.80
CA ARG A 45 -18.15 -10.42 1.65
C ARG A 45 -18.15 -9.73 0.29
N LEU A 46 -17.06 -9.04 -0.07
CA LEU A 46 -16.82 -8.60 -1.44
C LEU A 46 -15.91 -9.62 -2.15
N GLU A 47 -16.51 -10.65 -2.75
CA GLU A 47 -15.78 -11.74 -3.39
C GLU A 47 -15.34 -11.33 -4.82
N GLY A 48 -14.07 -10.96 -5.03
CA GLY A 48 -13.58 -10.58 -6.37
C GLY A 48 -12.23 -9.86 -6.34
N THR A 49 -11.77 -9.36 -7.50
CA THR A 49 -10.61 -8.45 -7.61
C THR A 49 -11.04 -7.08 -8.14
N ILE A 50 -10.13 -6.11 -8.14
CA ILE A 50 -10.29 -4.78 -8.73
C ILE A 50 -9.34 -4.65 -9.92
N ASP A 51 -9.88 -4.25 -11.07
CA ASP A 51 -9.06 -3.85 -12.21
C ASP A 51 -8.67 -2.37 -12.07
N VAL A 52 -7.48 -2.14 -11.50
CA VAL A 52 -6.96 -0.79 -11.27
C VAL A 52 -6.66 -0.01 -12.56
N SER A 53 -6.58 -0.69 -13.71
CA SER A 53 -6.42 -0.02 -15.02
C SER A 53 -7.70 0.70 -15.48
N LYS A 54 -8.83 0.38 -14.85
CA LYS A 54 -10.17 0.88 -15.19
C LYS A 54 -10.71 1.91 -14.19
N LEU A 55 -9.85 2.44 -13.31
CA LEU A 55 -10.25 3.43 -12.31
C LEU A 55 -10.70 4.76 -12.96
N PRO A 56 -11.61 5.52 -12.32
CA PRO A 56 -11.97 6.85 -12.78
C PRO A 56 -10.75 7.75 -12.95
N LYS A 57 -10.68 8.49 -14.06
CA LYS A 57 -9.54 9.37 -14.37
C LYS A 57 -9.31 10.50 -13.35
N ALA A 58 -10.30 10.85 -12.54
CA ALA A 58 -10.17 11.85 -11.49
C ALA A 58 -9.90 11.24 -10.11
N LEU A 59 -9.71 9.91 -10.01
CA LEU A 59 -9.57 9.22 -8.74
C LEU A 59 -8.27 9.64 -8.03
N VAL A 60 -8.43 10.16 -6.82
CA VAL A 60 -7.35 10.59 -5.93
C VAL A 60 -7.14 9.58 -4.81
N ARG A 61 -8.22 8.94 -4.34
CA ARG A 61 -8.19 7.97 -3.24
C ARG A 61 -8.96 6.70 -3.57
N LEU A 62 -8.32 5.56 -3.37
CA LEU A 62 -8.93 4.23 -3.35
C LEU A 62 -8.81 3.66 -1.92
N ASP A 63 -9.92 3.19 -1.35
CA ASP A 63 -10.03 2.82 0.07
C ASP A 63 -10.92 1.59 0.22
N ASP A 64 -10.31 0.42 0.04
CA ASP A 64 -11.02 -0.86 -0.11
C ASP A 64 -10.52 -1.85 0.96
N CYS A 65 -10.25 -1.33 2.15
CA CYS A 65 -9.75 -2.08 3.30
C CYS A 65 -10.76 -3.13 3.75
N ARG A 66 -10.28 -4.32 4.14
CA ARG A 66 -11.11 -5.36 4.81
C ARG A 66 -12.38 -5.70 4.05
N CYS A 67 -12.26 -5.83 2.73
CA CYS A 67 -13.36 -6.13 1.82
C CYS A 67 -13.46 -7.62 1.45
N CYS A 68 -12.50 -8.46 1.87
CA CYS A 68 -12.36 -9.84 1.38
C CYS A 68 -12.03 -9.96 -0.12
N LEU A 69 -11.45 -8.88 -0.69
CA LEU A 69 -10.94 -8.89 -2.06
C LEU A 69 -9.82 -9.93 -2.21
N GLN A 70 -9.73 -10.55 -3.37
CA GLN A 70 -8.80 -11.65 -3.63
C GLN A 70 -8.32 -11.67 -5.08
N GLY A 71 -7.33 -12.52 -5.35
CA GLY A 71 -6.72 -12.63 -6.67
C GLY A 71 -5.53 -11.67 -6.82
N GLU A 72 -5.03 -11.54 -8.03
CA GLU A 72 -3.92 -10.65 -8.34
C GLU A 72 -4.42 -9.21 -8.55
N ILE A 73 -3.55 -8.25 -8.24
CA ILE A 73 -3.76 -6.83 -8.48
C ILE A 73 -2.50 -6.21 -9.06
N ALA A 74 -2.63 -5.63 -10.25
CA ALA A 74 -1.51 -5.07 -11.00
C ALA A 74 -1.34 -3.58 -10.66
N LEU A 75 -0.75 -3.28 -9.50
CA LEU A 75 -0.54 -1.90 -9.01
C LEU A 75 0.29 -1.03 -9.97
N GLU A 76 1.13 -1.64 -10.81
CA GLU A 76 1.86 -0.98 -11.89
C GLU A 76 0.95 -0.32 -12.94
N ASN A 77 -0.34 -0.69 -12.99
CA ASN A 77 -1.34 -0.08 -13.88
C ASN A 77 -2.09 1.09 -13.24
N LEU A 78 -1.73 1.49 -12.01
CA LEU A 78 -2.27 2.70 -11.40
C LEU A 78 -1.85 3.93 -12.21
N VAL A 79 -2.74 4.91 -12.30
CA VAL A 79 -2.52 6.15 -13.07
C VAL A 79 -2.78 7.38 -12.22
N GLU A 80 -2.13 8.48 -12.58
CA GLU A 80 -2.38 9.80 -12.00
C GLU A 80 -3.85 10.22 -12.20
N PRO A 81 -4.47 10.97 -11.26
CA PRO A 81 -3.85 11.72 -10.17
C PRO A 81 -3.88 11.00 -8.81
N ILE A 82 -3.90 9.66 -8.78
CA ILE A 82 -4.06 8.93 -7.51
C ILE A 82 -2.95 9.27 -6.50
N GLU A 83 -3.36 9.58 -5.28
CA GLU A 83 -2.46 9.98 -4.19
C GLU A 83 -2.48 8.98 -3.03
N SER A 84 -3.54 8.19 -2.87
CA SER A 84 -3.64 7.23 -1.77
C SER A 84 -4.39 5.98 -2.15
N VAL A 85 -3.79 4.82 -1.84
CA VAL A 85 -4.35 3.50 -2.06
C VAL A 85 -4.28 2.75 -0.73
N PHE A 86 -5.44 2.35 -0.21
CA PHE A 86 -5.57 1.50 0.97
C PHE A 86 -6.31 0.23 0.57
N LEU A 87 -5.62 -0.89 0.69
CA LEU A 87 -6.07 -2.23 0.32
C LEU A 87 -5.77 -3.24 1.44
N ASP A 88 -5.52 -2.75 2.65
CA ASP A 88 -5.12 -3.57 3.77
C ASP A 88 -6.23 -4.52 4.24
N GLY A 89 -5.83 -5.66 4.79
CA GLY A 89 -6.75 -6.65 5.34
C GLY A 89 -7.60 -7.36 4.28
N ASN A 90 -7.04 -7.60 3.10
CA ASN A 90 -7.68 -8.37 2.02
C ASN A 90 -6.96 -9.73 1.83
N PHE A 91 -7.26 -10.43 0.74
CA PHE A 91 -6.67 -11.70 0.36
C PHE A 91 -5.98 -11.63 -1.01
N PHE A 92 -5.43 -10.45 -1.38
CA PHE A 92 -4.68 -10.31 -2.61
C PHE A 92 -3.45 -11.22 -2.61
N ILE A 93 -3.17 -11.85 -3.75
CA ILE A 93 -2.07 -12.79 -3.98
C ILE A 93 -1.18 -12.31 -5.13
N GLY A 94 -0.09 -13.03 -5.37
CA GLY A 94 0.85 -12.75 -6.46
C GLY A 94 2.00 -11.84 -6.02
N SER A 95 2.77 -11.37 -6.99
CA SER A 95 3.91 -10.47 -6.78
C SER A 95 3.47 -9.03 -6.59
N LEU A 96 4.19 -8.29 -5.75
CA LEU A 96 3.97 -6.87 -5.53
C LEU A 96 4.97 -6.02 -6.34
N ASN A 97 4.57 -5.54 -7.51
CA ASN A 97 5.40 -4.67 -8.36
C ASN A 97 5.25 -3.20 -7.96
N LEU A 98 6.33 -2.61 -7.43
CA LEU A 98 6.37 -1.22 -6.96
C LEU A 98 7.11 -0.27 -7.90
N GLU A 99 7.63 -0.75 -9.04
CA GLU A 99 8.58 0.00 -9.88
C GLU A 99 7.93 1.10 -10.73
N HIS A 100 6.62 1.03 -10.95
CA HIS A 100 5.89 1.90 -11.87
C HIS A 100 4.74 2.64 -11.20
N LEU A 101 4.85 2.88 -9.89
CA LEU A 101 3.81 3.60 -9.15
C LEU A 101 3.69 5.07 -9.63
N PRO A 102 2.48 5.66 -9.59
CA PRO A 102 2.26 7.04 -9.98
C PRO A 102 3.12 8.03 -9.19
N LYS A 103 3.64 9.05 -9.87
CA LYS A 103 4.47 10.11 -9.24
C LYS A 103 3.70 10.99 -8.27
N THR A 104 2.38 10.89 -8.25
CA THR A 104 1.49 11.57 -7.32
C THR A 104 1.22 10.75 -6.05
N LEU A 105 1.59 9.46 -6.03
CA LEU A 105 1.25 8.55 -4.96
C LEU A 105 1.99 8.93 -3.68
N LYS A 106 1.22 9.20 -2.63
CA LYS A 106 1.71 9.61 -1.30
C LYS A 106 1.63 8.47 -0.30
N LYS A 107 0.61 7.61 -0.42
CA LYS A 107 0.32 6.54 0.53
C LYS A 107 -0.03 5.26 -0.20
N LEU A 108 0.66 4.18 0.13
CA LEU A 108 0.34 2.83 -0.27
C LEU A 108 0.26 1.95 0.96
N ASP A 109 -0.92 1.41 1.23
CA ASP A 109 -1.16 0.44 2.28
C ASP A 109 -1.75 -0.84 1.68
N VAL A 110 -0.97 -1.91 1.71
CA VAL A 110 -1.34 -3.26 1.25
C VAL A 110 -1.04 -4.30 2.34
N ASP A 111 -1.02 -3.84 3.60
CA ASP A 111 -0.84 -4.65 4.80
C ASP A 111 -1.86 -5.81 4.86
N ALA A 112 -1.50 -6.90 5.53
CA ALA A 112 -2.40 -8.00 5.86
C ALA A 112 -3.09 -8.56 4.62
N ASN A 113 -2.27 -8.95 3.65
CA ASN A 113 -2.66 -9.62 2.42
C ASN A 113 -1.88 -10.95 2.29
N ARG A 114 -1.83 -11.52 1.08
CA ARG A 114 -1.08 -12.76 0.78
C ARG A 114 -0.14 -12.54 -0.41
N PHE A 115 0.39 -11.33 -0.57
CA PHE A 115 1.42 -11.05 -1.56
C PHE A 115 2.66 -11.88 -1.26
N SER A 116 3.40 -12.27 -2.29
CA SER A 116 4.59 -13.11 -2.17
C SER A 116 5.67 -12.75 -3.18
N GLY A 117 6.87 -13.30 -3.00
CA GLY A 117 8.02 -13.00 -3.85
C GLY A 117 8.77 -11.74 -3.42
N CYS A 118 9.68 -11.26 -4.27
CA CYS A 118 10.56 -10.13 -3.95
C CYS A 118 9.92 -8.78 -4.31
N VAL A 119 10.38 -7.73 -3.64
CA VAL A 119 10.00 -6.34 -3.93
C VAL A 119 11.23 -5.47 -4.15
N ASN A 120 11.11 -4.49 -5.04
CA ASN A 120 12.15 -3.51 -5.30
C ASN A 120 11.74 -2.15 -4.71
N LEU A 121 12.45 -1.70 -3.67
CA LEU A 121 12.19 -0.43 -3.00
C LEU A 121 12.96 0.76 -3.61
N THR A 122 13.82 0.52 -4.60
CA THR A 122 14.70 1.56 -5.18
C THR A 122 14.01 2.46 -6.22
N MET A 123 12.79 2.12 -6.61
CA MET A 123 12.03 2.79 -7.67
C MET A 123 10.75 3.45 -7.14
N LEU A 124 10.63 3.65 -5.83
CA LEU A 124 9.47 4.29 -5.22
C LEU A 124 9.37 5.77 -5.64
N PRO A 125 8.16 6.32 -5.81
CA PRO A 125 8.00 7.72 -6.19
C PRO A 125 8.41 8.66 -5.05
N GLU A 126 9.10 9.77 -5.39
CA GLU A 126 9.57 10.77 -4.41
C GLU A 126 8.45 11.41 -3.56
N SER A 127 7.20 11.36 -4.02
CA SER A 127 6.03 11.84 -3.28
C SER A 127 5.58 10.92 -2.15
N LEU A 128 6.08 9.68 -2.11
CA LEU A 128 5.63 8.67 -1.17
C LEU A 128 6.08 9.02 0.24
N ASN A 129 5.12 9.15 1.15
CA ASN A 129 5.36 9.37 2.58
C ASN A 129 5.03 8.16 3.46
N THR A 130 4.17 7.25 2.98
CA THR A 130 3.78 6.04 3.72
C THR A 130 3.81 4.83 2.79
N LEU A 131 4.59 3.82 3.18
CA LEU A 131 4.56 2.48 2.60
C LEU A 131 4.31 1.46 3.71
N SER A 132 3.23 0.69 3.57
CA SER A 132 2.89 -0.41 4.48
C SER A 132 2.63 -1.66 3.65
N ILE A 133 3.52 -2.64 3.78
CA ILE A 133 3.49 -3.95 3.09
C ILE A 133 3.68 -5.10 4.09
N GLN A 134 3.56 -4.82 5.39
CA GLN A 134 3.70 -5.80 6.46
C GLN A 134 2.60 -6.88 6.40
N TRP A 135 2.76 -7.96 7.15
CA TRP A 135 1.81 -9.09 7.20
C TRP A 135 1.47 -9.66 5.82
N ASN A 136 2.51 -10.00 5.06
CA ASN A 136 2.41 -10.69 3.78
C ASN A 136 3.38 -11.89 3.77
N GLY A 137 3.55 -12.54 2.62
CA GLY A 137 4.57 -13.56 2.37
C GLY A 137 5.69 -13.06 1.46
N LEU A 138 6.02 -11.75 1.53
CA LEU A 138 7.08 -11.16 0.73
C LEU A 138 8.45 -11.63 1.25
N SER A 139 9.40 -11.83 0.36
CA SER A 139 10.69 -12.46 0.68
C SER A 139 11.85 -11.78 -0.04
N GLY A 140 13.07 -12.18 0.28
CA GLY A 140 14.28 -11.69 -0.40
C GLY A 140 14.97 -10.57 0.36
N GLU A 141 16.02 -10.05 -0.26
CA GLU A 141 16.82 -8.93 0.25
C GLU A 141 16.20 -7.58 -0.12
N LEU A 142 16.48 -6.57 0.70
CA LEU A 142 15.96 -5.22 0.51
C LEU A 142 17.09 -4.21 0.43
N ASP A 143 16.98 -3.32 -0.56
CA ASP A 143 17.83 -2.14 -0.69
C ASP A 143 17.08 -0.91 -0.19
N LEU A 144 17.55 -0.32 0.91
CA LEU A 144 16.98 0.87 1.53
C LEU A 144 17.71 2.16 1.13
N THR A 145 18.73 2.07 0.28
CA THR A 145 19.61 3.21 -0.05
C THR A 145 18.97 4.27 -0.95
N MET A 146 17.84 3.91 -1.56
CA MET A 146 17.12 4.73 -2.54
C MET A 146 15.68 5.04 -2.10
N LEU A 147 15.40 4.99 -0.79
CA LEU A 147 14.09 5.35 -0.27
C LEU A 147 13.78 6.84 -0.51
N PRO A 148 12.51 7.20 -0.80
CA PRO A 148 12.12 8.58 -1.02
C PRO A 148 12.50 9.51 0.15
N SER A 149 13.01 10.69 -0.17
CA SER A 149 13.48 11.65 0.84
C SER A 149 12.39 12.13 1.80
N GLN A 150 11.12 12.02 1.42
CA GLN A 150 9.95 12.40 2.21
C GLN A 150 9.29 11.22 2.94
N LEU A 151 9.84 10.00 2.83
CA LEU A 151 9.26 8.81 3.44
C LEU A 151 9.28 8.91 4.96
N ASP A 152 8.09 8.98 5.55
CA ASP A 152 7.88 9.14 7.00
C ASP A 152 7.61 7.81 7.70
N THR A 153 6.91 6.90 7.01
CA THR A 153 6.49 5.61 7.55
C THR A 153 6.83 4.49 6.58
N LEU A 154 7.61 3.52 7.07
CA LEU A 154 7.91 2.26 6.40
C LEU A 154 7.58 1.08 7.32
N ARG A 155 6.60 0.26 6.93
CA ARG A 155 6.22 -0.97 7.64
C ARG A 155 6.36 -2.17 6.72
N ILE A 156 7.32 -3.04 7.04
CA ILE A 156 7.64 -4.24 6.25
C ILE A 156 7.70 -5.52 7.10
N GLY A 157 7.43 -5.42 8.39
CA GLY A 157 7.44 -6.54 9.32
C GLY A 157 6.47 -7.66 8.95
N TYR A 158 6.57 -8.81 9.64
CA TYR A 158 5.74 -9.98 9.40
C TYR A 158 5.77 -10.39 7.92
N ASN A 159 6.98 -10.60 7.41
CA ASN A 159 7.30 -11.05 6.06
C ASN A 159 8.52 -11.98 6.14
N GLU A 160 8.86 -12.63 5.04
CA GLU A 160 10.00 -13.55 4.89
C GLU A 160 11.26 -12.85 4.33
N PHE A 161 11.39 -11.54 4.57
CA PHE A 161 12.58 -10.77 4.19
C PHE A 161 13.80 -11.23 5.00
N HIS A 162 14.96 -11.27 4.33
CA HIS A 162 16.23 -11.71 4.90
C HIS A 162 17.38 -10.92 4.31
N GLY A 163 18.59 -11.12 4.85
CA GLY A 163 19.80 -10.44 4.40
C GLY A 163 20.17 -9.24 5.27
N GLU A 164 21.21 -8.51 4.84
CA GLU A 164 21.78 -7.38 5.59
C GLU A 164 21.27 -6.05 5.02
N LEU A 165 20.75 -5.20 5.89
CA LEU A 165 20.28 -3.85 5.57
C LEU A 165 21.41 -2.83 5.75
N ASP A 166 21.56 -1.96 4.75
CA ASP A 166 22.32 -0.73 4.87
C ASP A 166 21.41 0.40 5.37
N PHE A 167 21.71 0.92 6.57
CA PHE A 167 20.97 2.01 7.19
C PHE A 167 21.58 3.40 6.95
N SER A 168 22.67 3.50 6.19
CA SER A 168 23.45 4.74 6.02
C SER A 168 22.67 5.87 5.32
N GLU A 169 21.77 5.50 4.41
CA GLU A 169 20.99 6.43 3.58
C GLU A 169 19.49 6.49 3.96
N LEU A 170 19.14 6.08 5.19
CA LEU A 170 17.75 6.22 5.66
C LEU A 170 17.27 7.68 5.59
N PRO A 171 16.06 7.95 5.06
CA PRO A 171 15.52 9.30 5.00
C PRO A 171 15.42 9.94 6.38
N LYS A 172 15.87 11.19 6.51
CA LYS A 172 15.78 11.96 7.78
C LYS A 172 14.33 12.21 8.24
N SER A 173 13.38 12.08 7.32
CA SER A 173 11.95 12.21 7.56
C SER A 173 11.34 10.95 8.20
N LEU A 174 12.05 9.82 8.19
CA LEU A 174 11.53 8.54 8.67
C LEU A 174 11.30 8.57 10.18
N GLN A 175 10.03 8.54 10.59
CA GLN A 175 9.60 8.53 12.00
C GLN A 175 9.17 7.15 12.45
N THR A 176 8.60 6.36 11.54
CA THR A 176 8.12 5.00 11.82
C THR A 176 8.82 4.01 10.91
N PHE A 177 9.61 3.12 11.50
CA PHE A 177 10.25 2.04 10.78
C PHE A 177 10.02 0.70 11.51
N TRP A 178 9.19 -0.16 10.92
CA TRP A 178 8.78 -1.44 11.54
C TRP A 178 9.30 -2.64 10.73
N LEU A 179 10.16 -3.43 11.39
CA LEU A 179 10.86 -4.60 10.86
C LEU A 179 10.54 -5.89 11.65
N GLU A 180 9.57 -5.85 12.56
CA GLU A 180 9.23 -6.96 13.46
C GLU A 180 8.95 -8.26 12.69
N GLU A 181 9.32 -9.42 13.23
CA GLU A 181 9.10 -10.74 12.60
C GLU A 181 9.59 -10.80 11.13
N THR A 182 10.86 -10.46 10.92
CA THR A 182 11.63 -10.69 9.68
C THR A 182 12.97 -11.35 10.03
N ASP A 183 13.69 -11.90 9.05
CA ASP A 183 15.08 -12.39 9.21
C ASP A 183 16.12 -11.34 8.74
N LEU A 184 15.71 -10.07 8.74
CA LEU A 184 16.57 -8.96 8.37
C LEU A 184 17.59 -8.67 9.47
N GLN A 185 18.83 -8.51 9.06
CA GLN A 185 19.94 -8.12 9.91
C GLN A 185 20.46 -6.76 9.43
N GLY A 186 21.26 -6.08 10.22
CA GLY A 186 21.90 -4.86 9.77
C GLY A 186 22.77 -4.25 10.85
N THR A 187 23.78 -3.51 10.41
CA THR A 187 24.72 -2.85 11.31
C THR A 187 24.38 -1.36 11.36
N ILE A 188 23.95 -0.87 12.53
CA ILE A 188 23.79 0.56 12.77
C ILE A 188 25.14 1.11 13.23
N PHE A 189 25.78 1.90 12.37
CA PHE A 189 26.93 2.70 12.80
C PHE A 189 26.41 3.92 13.56
N LEU A 190 26.50 3.85 14.90
CA LEU A 190 26.30 5.02 15.74
C LEU A 190 27.50 5.95 15.54
N ASP A 191 27.30 6.97 14.71
CA ASP A 191 28.26 8.07 14.60
C ASP A 191 28.22 8.85 15.92
N GLU A 192 29.25 8.67 16.75
CA GLU A 192 29.37 9.28 18.09
C GLU A 192 29.28 10.82 18.03
N GLU A 193 29.59 11.44 16.88
CA GLU A 193 29.43 12.88 16.67
C GLU A 193 27.97 13.32 16.44
N LYS A 194 27.08 12.41 16.00
CA LYS A 194 25.65 12.69 15.79
C LYS A 194 24.80 12.45 17.03
N PHE A 195 25.20 11.50 17.88
CA PHE A 195 24.52 11.19 19.13
C PHE A 195 25.46 11.53 20.26
N GLY A 196 25.41 12.78 20.72
CA GLY A 196 26.23 13.28 21.82
C GLY A 196 26.00 12.50 23.11
N PHE A 197 26.75 11.40 23.28
CA PHE A 197 26.99 10.78 24.56
C PHE A 197 28.19 11.51 25.16
N GLU A 198 27.94 12.65 25.81
CA GLU A 198 28.89 13.16 26.80
C GLU A 198 28.91 12.16 27.95
N CYS A 199 29.89 11.26 27.96
CA CYS A 199 30.25 10.51 29.16
C CYS A 199 30.84 11.50 30.18
N GLY A 200 29.98 11.99 31.08
CA GLY A 200 30.36 12.66 32.33
C GLY A 200 30.64 11.68 33.45
#